data_AF-A0A8S4BB49-F1
#
_entry.id   AF-A0A8S4BB49-F1
#
_cell.length_a   1.000
_cell.length_b   1.000
_cell.length_c   1.000
_cell.angle_alpha   90.00
_cell.angle_beta   90.00
_cell.angle_gamma   90.00
#
_symmetry.space_group_name_H-M   'P 1'
#
loop_
_entity.id
_entity.type
_entity.pdbx_description
1 polymer ?
#
loop_
_entity_poly.entity_id
_entity_poly.type
_entity_poly.pdbx_seq_one_letter_code
_entity_poly.pdbx_strand_id
1 'polypeptide(L)'
;MATDVRERHVHAQGARAPAGEEIEPITARTCKPEKIRGETDPNNNRRRRITNMSRTGVRTGSDPESEPGSRVRSDCTEASSTLCVPCTSGTFMDKPNAMKQCVPCRNCDPVFCVSITPGSCCQPKEFPTDDGQCCPMCNEGTFVTRDCTDLLRTQCSNCDPGTFMNRPSGMKKCFLCTPCDPGRGLFVRRPCSTMRDTVCGVQDRFFCKTEAENGGCSQAERHSRCVQGQRTTAAGTSRADTQCEACAAGSFSTDGLNCTLWTQCPEGQIKVKEGSLTGDVVCSSAHRSRPGIAGAFTVFGLMVIGVLIKGRGLFVSRPCSTIRDTVCGVQDGFFCKTEAENGGCSQAERHSRCVQGQRTTAPGTSRADTQCEACAAGSFSTDGLNCTLWTQCPEGQIKVP
;
A
#
# COMPACT_ATOMS: atom_id res chain seq x y z
N MET A 1 -10.36 -93.62 -54.90
CA MET A 1 -10.72 -93.21 -56.28
C MET A 1 -10.42 -91.73 -56.39
N ALA A 2 -9.45 -91.38 -57.23
CA ALA A 2 -9.13 -90.01 -57.57
C ALA A 2 -10.11 -89.51 -58.62
N THR A 3 -10.53 -88.25 -58.54
CA THR A 3 -10.79 -87.41 -59.72
C THR A 3 -10.52 -85.95 -59.36
N ASP A 4 -9.51 -85.43 -60.06
CA ASP A 4 -9.11 -84.04 -60.22
C ASP A 4 -10.07 -83.29 -61.18
N VAL A 5 -9.96 -81.95 -61.18
CA VAL A 5 -10.01 -81.04 -62.33
C VAL A 5 -10.93 -79.80 -62.18
N ARG A 6 -10.23 -78.65 -62.03
CA ARG A 6 -10.37 -77.31 -62.65
C ARG A 6 -10.97 -76.09 -61.90
N GLU A 7 -10.11 -75.07 -61.90
CA GLU A 7 -10.31 -73.64 -61.65
C GLU A 7 -11.40 -72.98 -62.51
N ARG A 8 -12.05 -71.96 -61.94
CA ARG A 8 -12.22 -70.63 -62.58
C ARG A 8 -12.14 -69.51 -61.54
N HIS A 9 -11.15 -68.63 -61.71
CA HIS A 9 -11.10 -67.31 -61.11
C HIS A 9 -12.26 -66.43 -61.62
N VAL A 10 -12.95 -65.75 -60.70
CA VAL A 10 -13.68 -64.51 -61.00
C VAL A 10 -13.38 -63.51 -59.89
N HIS A 11 -12.82 -62.37 -60.30
CA HIS A 11 -12.57 -61.17 -59.50
C HIS A 11 -13.86 -60.66 -58.87
N ALA A 12 -13.87 -60.50 -57.54
CA ALA A 12 -14.82 -59.62 -56.85
C ALA A 12 -14.06 -58.37 -56.38
N GLN A 13 -14.41 -57.24 -56.99
CA GLN A 13 -13.86 -55.92 -56.71
C GLN A 13 -14.32 -55.42 -55.34
N GLY A 14 -13.40 -54.74 -54.64
CA GLY A 14 -13.58 -54.26 -53.28
C GLY A 14 -14.62 -53.16 -53.14
N ALA A 15 -15.49 -53.32 -52.14
CA ALA A 15 -16.22 -52.21 -51.53
C ALA A 15 -15.34 -51.63 -50.42
N ARG A 16 -14.83 -50.43 -50.68
CA ARG A 16 -14.03 -49.61 -49.75
C ARG A 16 -14.99 -48.97 -48.74
N ALA A 17 -14.93 -49.39 -47.47
CA ALA A 17 -15.47 -48.59 -46.39
C ALA A 17 -14.67 -47.29 -46.29
N PRO A 18 -15.31 -46.11 -46.11
CA PRO A 18 -14.58 -44.86 -46.00
C PRO A 18 -13.73 -44.86 -44.74
N ALA A 19 -12.49 -44.40 -44.91
CA ALA A 19 -11.54 -44.20 -43.82
C ALA A 19 -12.18 -43.32 -42.75
N GLY A 20 -12.17 -43.80 -41.50
CA GLY A 20 -12.44 -42.95 -40.34
C GLY A 20 -11.41 -41.84 -40.33
N GLU A 21 -11.88 -40.60 -40.46
CA GLU A 21 -11.09 -39.41 -40.25
C GLU A 21 -10.69 -39.38 -38.76
N GLU A 22 -9.39 -39.48 -38.50
CA GLU A 22 -8.82 -39.33 -37.17
C GLU A 22 -9.01 -37.86 -36.78
N ILE A 23 -10.03 -37.58 -35.96
CA ILE A 23 -10.32 -36.24 -35.44
C ILE A 23 -9.19 -35.89 -34.44
N GLU A 24 -8.24 -35.06 -34.86
CA GLU A 24 -7.30 -34.45 -33.92
C GLU A 24 -8.08 -33.62 -32.86
N PRO A 25 -7.74 -33.75 -31.56
CA PRO A 25 -8.47 -33.04 -30.51
C PRO A 25 -8.21 -31.53 -30.56
N ILE A 26 -9.31 -30.77 -30.46
CA ILE A 26 -9.36 -29.31 -30.38
C ILE A 26 -8.41 -28.83 -29.26
N THR A 27 -7.24 -28.30 -29.63
CA THR A 27 -6.19 -27.91 -28.67
C THR A 27 -5.93 -26.41 -28.71
N ALA A 28 -6.80 -25.65 -28.04
CA ALA A 28 -6.51 -24.27 -27.66
C ALA A 28 -6.97 -23.95 -26.24
N ARG A 29 -6.31 -24.53 -25.22
CA ARG A 29 -6.56 -24.19 -23.80
C ARG A 29 -5.92 -22.87 -23.35
N THR A 30 -5.19 -22.18 -24.22
CA THR A 30 -4.35 -21.01 -23.89
C THR A 30 -4.63 -19.85 -24.84
N CYS A 31 -4.43 -18.61 -24.40
CA CYS A 31 -4.52 -17.43 -25.26
C CYS A 31 -3.41 -17.43 -26.34
N LYS A 32 -3.65 -18.13 -27.45
CA LYS A 32 -2.82 -18.12 -28.66
C LYS A 32 -3.68 -17.65 -29.85
N PRO A 33 -3.12 -16.89 -30.80
CA PRO A 33 -3.81 -16.59 -32.04
C PRO A 33 -3.99 -17.89 -32.86
N GLU A 34 -5.23 -18.21 -33.22
CA GLU A 34 -5.57 -19.37 -34.02
C GLU A 34 -5.23 -19.10 -35.51
N LYS A 35 -4.44 -19.99 -36.13
CA LYS A 35 -4.16 -19.92 -37.57
C LYS A 35 -5.38 -20.48 -38.30
N ILE A 36 -6.26 -19.60 -38.79
CA ILE A 36 -7.43 -20.02 -39.57
C ILE A 36 -6.94 -20.82 -40.79
N ARG A 37 -7.19 -22.13 -40.81
CA ARG A 37 -6.98 -23.00 -41.96
C ARG A 37 -8.08 -22.66 -42.97
N GLY A 38 -7.72 -22.08 -44.11
CA GLY A 38 -8.69 -21.63 -45.10
C GLY A 38 -9.58 -22.77 -45.59
N GLU A 39 -10.89 -22.62 -45.41
CA GLU A 39 -11.88 -23.40 -46.15
C GLU A 39 -11.84 -22.99 -47.62
N THR A 40 -11.41 -23.92 -48.47
CA THR A 40 -11.69 -23.86 -49.91
C THR A 40 -13.15 -24.19 -50.13
N ASP A 41 -13.98 -23.17 -50.37
CA ASP A 41 -15.33 -23.35 -50.92
C ASP A 41 -15.23 -23.67 -52.43
N PRO A 42 -15.76 -24.80 -52.95
CA PRO A 42 -15.58 -25.20 -54.34
C PRO A 42 -16.41 -24.41 -55.36
N ASN A 43 -17.23 -23.42 -54.97
CA ASN A 43 -18.26 -22.93 -55.90
C ASN A 43 -18.59 -21.44 -55.79
N ASN A 44 -17.68 -20.55 -56.21
CA ASN A 44 -18.10 -19.22 -56.67
C ASN A 44 -17.15 -18.58 -57.69
N ASN A 45 -17.49 -18.77 -58.97
CA ASN A 45 -16.85 -18.12 -60.09
C ASN A 45 -17.44 -16.71 -60.30
N ARG A 46 -17.05 -15.73 -59.47
CA ARG A 46 -17.28 -14.30 -59.75
C ARG A 46 -16.09 -13.45 -59.35
N ARG A 47 -15.29 -13.09 -60.36
CA ARG A 47 -14.32 -11.99 -60.31
C ARG A 47 -15.02 -10.72 -59.79
N ARG A 48 -14.80 -10.35 -58.54
CA ARG A 48 -14.90 -8.94 -58.11
C ARG A 48 -13.52 -8.31 -58.21
N ARG A 49 -13.43 -7.41 -59.20
CA ARG A 49 -12.36 -6.48 -59.46
C ARG A 49 -12.22 -5.55 -58.26
N ILE A 50 -11.26 -5.79 -57.38
CA ILE A 50 -10.80 -4.79 -56.41
C ILE A 50 -9.69 -4.00 -57.09
N THR A 51 -10.00 -2.74 -57.36
CA THR A 51 -9.10 -1.72 -57.90
C THR A 51 -7.90 -1.49 -56.99
N ASN A 52 -6.76 -1.29 -57.64
CA ASN A 52 -5.45 -0.94 -57.11
C ASN A 52 -5.46 0.12 -55.99
N MET A 53 -4.66 -0.12 -54.94
CA MET A 53 -3.65 0.83 -54.48
C MET A 53 -2.39 0.08 -54.01
N SER A 54 -1.35 0.20 -54.84
CA SER A 54 0.10 0.27 -54.60
C SER A 54 0.76 -0.45 -53.41
N ARG A 55 1.52 -1.50 -53.76
CA ARG A 55 2.95 -1.75 -53.47
C ARG A 55 3.56 -1.06 -52.23
N THR A 56 4.01 -1.86 -51.25
CA THR A 56 5.42 -2.15 -50.90
C THR A 56 5.45 -2.87 -49.55
N GLY A 57 6.24 -3.94 -49.41
CA GLY A 57 6.46 -4.57 -48.10
C GLY A 57 6.62 -6.08 -48.13
N VAL A 58 7.86 -6.50 -48.37
CA VAL A 58 8.52 -7.76 -48.00
C VAL A 58 7.74 -8.67 -47.04
N ARG A 59 7.49 -9.92 -47.48
CA ARG A 59 7.22 -11.06 -46.59
C ARG A 59 8.53 -11.47 -45.90
N THR A 60 8.70 -11.10 -44.64
CA THR A 60 9.50 -11.86 -43.69
C THR A 60 8.53 -12.54 -42.73
N GLY A 61 8.52 -13.87 -42.75
CA GLY A 61 7.76 -14.66 -41.79
C GLY A 61 8.24 -14.36 -40.38
N SER A 62 7.31 -13.96 -39.53
CA SER A 62 7.40 -14.10 -38.08
C SER A 62 6.18 -14.91 -37.67
N ASP A 63 6.41 -15.97 -36.91
CA ASP A 63 5.36 -16.71 -36.22
C ASP A 63 4.48 -15.74 -35.42
N PRO A 64 3.15 -15.98 -35.28
CA PRO A 64 2.33 -15.11 -34.47
C PRO A 64 2.67 -15.35 -32.99
N GLU A 65 3.53 -14.49 -32.44
CA GLU A 65 3.87 -14.45 -31.02
C GLU A 65 2.58 -14.31 -30.20
N SER A 66 2.38 -15.23 -29.27
CA SER A 66 1.22 -15.28 -28.38
C SER A 66 1.22 -14.07 -27.45
N GLU A 67 0.16 -13.25 -27.47
CA GLU A 67 0.11 -12.01 -26.70
C GLU A 67 -0.02 -12.26 -25.18
N PRO A 68 0.97 -11.88 -24.35
CA PRO A 68 0.86 -11.94 -22.90
C PRO A 68 -0.17 -10.92 -22.37
N GLY A 69 -0.56 -11.04 -21.10
CA GLY A 69 -1.40 -10.05 -20.41
C GLY A 69 -2.91 -10.19 -20.60
N SER A 70 -3.34 -11.34 -21.11
CA SER A 70 -4.75 -11.74 -21.16
C SER A 70 -4.98 -13.08 -20.48
N ARG A 71 -6.14 -13.23 -19.83
CA ARG A 71 -6.61 -14.48 -19.22
C ARG A 71 -7.70 -15.12 -20.07
N VAL A 72 -7.87 -16.43 -19.91
CA VAL A 72 -8.96 -17.17 -20.55
C VAL A 72 -10.28 -16.81 -19.85
N ARG A 73 -11.27 -16.32 -20.62
CA ARG A 73 -12.63 -16.07 -20.14
C ARG A 73 -13.53 -17.28 -20.37
N SER A 74 -13.44 -17.90 -21.55
CA SER A 74 -14.13 -19.14 -21.86
C SER A 74 -13.28 -19.99 -22.79
N ASP A 75 -13.32 -21.31 -22.56
CA ASP A 75 -12.60 -22.30 -23.34
C ASP A 75 -13.27 -22.49 -24.72
N CYS A 76 -12.49 -22.93 -25.71
CA CYS A 76 -13.01 -23.26 -27.03
C CYS A 76 -14.01 -24.42 -26.99
N THR A 77 -14.97 -24.38 -27.91
CA THR A 77 -15.94 -25.46 -28.19
C THR A 77 -15.88 -25.80 -29.68
N GLU A 78 -16.59 -26.83 -30.14
CA GLU A 78 -16.67 -27.20 -31.56
C GLU A 78 -17.15 -26.04 -32.47
N ALA A 79 -17.86 -25.06 -31.91
CA ALA A 79 -18.44 -23.93 -32.65
C ALA A 79 -17.80 -22.57 -32.33
N SER A 80 -16.85 -22.49 -31.38
CA SER A 80 -16.25 -21.19 -31.01
C SER A 80 -14.83 -21.30 -30.45
N SER A 81 -13.97 -20.37 -30.83
CA SER A 81 -12.60 -20.25 -30.34
C SER A 81 -12.54 -19.76 -28.89
N THR A 82 -11.40 -20.00 -28.23
CA THR A 82 -11.13 -19.56 -26.86
C THR A 82 -11.20 -18.03 -26.75
N LEU A 83 -12.05 -17.54 -25.83
CA LEU A 83 -12.24 -16.12 -25.60
C LEU A 83 -11.25 -15.63 -24.53
N CYS A 84 -10.40 -14.67 -24.90
CA CYS A 84 -9.44 -14.04 -24.00
C CYS A 84 -9.85 -12.62 -23.64
N VAL A 85 -9.56 -12.22 -22.40
CA VAL A 85 -9.83 -10.87 -21.90
C VAL A 85 -8.56 -10.32 -21.24
N PRO A 86 -8.20 -9.05 -21.47
CA PRO A 86 -7.01 -8.45 -20.86
C PRO A 86 -7.11 -8.44 -19.34
N CYS A 87 -5.94 -8.55 -18.69
CA CYS A 87 -5.83 -8.35 -17.24
C CYS A 87 -6.21 -6.92 -16.85
N THR A 88 -6.78 -6.75 -15.66
CA THR A 88 -7.12 -5.44 -15.10
C THR A 88 -5.94 -4.85 -14.32
N SER A 89 -5.92 -3.53 -14.14
CA SER A 89 -4.91 -2.84 -13.34
C SER A 89 -4.73 -3.51 -11.96
N GLY A 90 -3.48 -3.75 -11.55
CA GLY A 90 -3.16 -4.48 -10.32
C GLY A 90 -3.03 -6.01 -10.48
N THR A 91 -3.19 -6.54 -11.69
CA THR A 91 -2.96 -7.96 -12.01
C THR A 91 -2.15 -8.13 -13.30
N PHE A 92 -1.42 -9.24 -13.44
CA PHE A 92 -0.59 -9.54 -14.60
C PHE A 92 -0.68 -10.99 -15.07
N MET A 93 -0.27 -11.22 -16.33
CA MET A 93 -0.06 -12.54 -16.92
C MET A 93 1.19 -12.49 -17.81
N ASP A 94 2.28 -13.07 -17.34
CA ASP A 94 3.59 -13.03 -18.00
C ASP A 94 3.70 -13.94 -19.21
N LYS A 95 2.94 -15.03 -19.21
CA LYS A 95 2.88 -15.99 -20.31
C LYS A 95 1.45 -16.40 -20.60
N PRO A 96 1.07 -16.55 -21.89
CA PRO A 96 -0.22 -17.09 -22.24
C PRO A 96 -0.34 -18.53 -21.74
N ASN A 97 -1.30 -18.74 -20.85
CA ASN A 97 -1.57 -20.01 -20.19
C ASN A 97 -3.08 -20.24 -20.11
N ALA A 98 -3.50 -21.33 -19.46
CA ALA A 98 -4.91 -21.70 -19.33
C ALA A 98 -5.59 -21.09 -18.09
N MET A 99 -4.96 -20.09 -17.44
CA MET A 99 -5.50 -19.53 -16.21
C MET A 99 -6.71 -18.65 -16.51
N LYS A 100 -7.79 -18.87 -15.75
CA LYS A 100 -9.03 -18.09 -15.83
C LYS A 100 -8.97 -16.77 -15.06
N GLN A 101 -7.90 -16.54 -14.30
CA GLN A 101 -7.67 -15.36 -13.47
C GLN A 101 -6.22 -14.88 -13.64
N CYS A 102 -6.01 -13.56 -13.66
CA CYS A 102 -4.67 -12.97 -13.68
C CYS A 102 -4.06 -12.95 -12.27
N VAL A 103 -2.74 -12.99 -12.17
CA VAL A 103 -2.03 -13.02 -10.89
C VAL A 103 -1.98 -11.61 -10.30
N PRO A 104 -2.31 -11.39 -9.02
CA PRO A 104 -2.18 -10.07 -8.40
C PRO A 104 -0.71 -9.61 -8.36
N CYS A 105 -0.47 -8.33 -8.62
CA CYS A 105 0.87 -7.76 -8.55
C CYS A 105 1.41 -7.76 -7.11
N ARG A 106 2.72 -7.97 -6.93
CA ARG A 106 3.36 -7.81 -5.63
C ARG A 106 3.27 -6.36 -5.16
N ASN A 107 2.97 -6.18 -3.88
CA ASN A 107 2.99 -4.90 -3.19
C ASN A 107 4.31 -4.75 -2.43
N CYS A 108 4.96 -3.58 -2.51
CA CYS A 108 6.22 -3.33 -1.81
C CYS A 108 5.99 -2.85 -0.34
N ASP A 109 4.76 -2.92 0.17
CA ASP A 109 4.39 -2.70 1.59
C ASP A 109 3.43 -3.82 2.06
N PRO A 110 3.66 -4.50 3.21
CA PRO A 110 2.84 -5.64 3.59
C PRO A 110 1.62 -5.21 4.41
N VAL A 111 0.42 -5.39 3.85
CA VAL A 111 -0.80 -5.60 4.64
C VAL A 111 -1.42 -6.94 4.23
N PHE A 112 -1.27 -7.90 5.14
CA PHE A 112 -2.06 -9.12 5.41
C PHE A 112 -2.39 -10.15 4.31
N CYS A 113 -2.27 -11.40 4.76
CA CYS A 113 -2.49 -12.67 4.07
C CYS A 113 -3.88 -12.80 3.44
N VAL A 114 -3.93 -13.31 2.22
CA VAL A 114 -5.12 -14.00 1.68
C VAL A 114 -4.71 -15.44 1.38
N SER A 115 -5.31 -16.37 2.12
CA SER A 115 -5.12 -17.82 1.95
C SER A 115 -5.60 -18.27 0.57
N ILE A 116 -4.72 -18.96 -0.15
CA ILE A 116 -4.99 -19.57 -1.46
C ILE A 116 -5.24 -21.05 -1.25
N THR A 117 -6.49 -21.43 -0.99
CA THR A 117 -6.96 -22.81 -1.19
C THR A 117 -8.37 -22.78 -1.81
N PRO A 118 -8.57 -23.36 -3.00
CA PRO A 118 -9.88 -23.41 -3.64
C PRO A 118 -10.72 -24.54 -3.01
N GLY A 119 -11.72 -24.19 -2.20
CA GLY A 119 -12.64 -25.17 -1.61
C GLY A 119 -13.49 -24.73 -0.40
N SER A 120 -13.30 -23.54 0.17
CA SER A 120 -13.93 -23.16 1.44
C SER A 120 -14.77 -21.87 1.36
N CYS A 121 -15.59 -21.75 0.31
CA CYS A 121 -16.58 -20.66 0.22
C CYS A 121 -17.88 -21.08 0.90
N CYS A 122 -18.04 -20.73 2.17
CA CYS A 122 -19.35 -20.79 2.84
C CYS A 122 -20.30 -19.72 2.26
N GLN A 123 -21.61 -19.94 2.36
CA GLN A 123 -22.60 -18.96 1.90
C GLN A 123 -22.48 -17.63 2.69
N PRO A 124 -23.02 -16.50 2.19
CA PRO A 124 -22.89 -15.18 2.84
C PRO A 124 -23.40 -15.06 4.30
N LYS A 125 -24.10 -16.08 4.82
CA LYS A 125 -24.60 -16.16 6.20
C LYS A 125 -24.02 -17.35 6.98
N GLU A 126 -22.92 -17.91 6.50
CA GLU A 126 -22.28 -19.10 7.05
C GLU A 126 -20.78 -18.84 7.27
N PHE A 127 -20.20 -19.49 8.29
CA PHE A 127 -18.78 -19.42 8.60
C PHE A 127 -18.16 -20.82 8.55
N PRO A 128 -16.90 -20.95 8.12
CA PRO A 128 -16.19 -22.22 8.16
C PRO A 128 -15.79 -22.54 9.60
N THR A 129 -15.98 -23.80 9.99
CA THR A 129 -15.43 -24.38 11.22
C THR A 129 -14.02 -24.91 11.00
N ASP A 130 -13.33 -25.25 12.08
CA ASP A 130 -11.96 -25.82 12.03
C ASP A 130 -11.93 -27.15 11.24
N ASP A 131 -13.05 -27.88 11.23
CA ASP A 131 -13.25 -29.13 10.46
C ASP A 131 -13.67 -28.89 8.99
N GLY A 132 -13.74 -27.63 8.55
CA GLY A 132 -14.09 -27.24 7.18
C GLY A 132 -15.58 -27.28 6.85
N GLN A 133 -16.45 -27.56 7.84
CA GLN A 133 -17.91 -27.49 7.68
C GLN A 133 -18.40 -26.05 7.74
N CYS A 134 -19.36 -25.70 6.88
CA CYS A 134 -20.01 -24.39 6.89
C CYS A 134 -21.20 -24.38 7.86
N CYS A 135 -21.14 -23.49 8.85
CA CYS A 135 -22.16 -23.34 9.88
C CYS A 135 -22.88 -22.00 9.77
N PRO A 136 -24.20 -21.92 10.06
CA PRO A 136 -24.92 -20.65 10.04
C PRO A 136 -24.38 -19.70 11.11
N MET A 137 -24.18 -18.43 10.77
CA MET A 137 -23.71 -17.39 11.68
C MET A 137 -24.72 -17.09 12.80
N CYS A 138 -24.22 -16.62 13.94
CA CYS A 138 -25.02 -16.04 15.00
C CYS A 138 -25.49 -14.62 14.62
N ASN A 139 -26.63 -14.17 15.13
CA ASN A 139 -27.18 -12.84 14.83
C ASN A 139 -26.36 -11.72 15.51
N GLU A 140 -26.61 -10.47 15.13
CA GLU A 140 -26.08 -9.32 15.88
C GLU A 140 -26.47 -9.39 17.36
N GLY A 141 -25.58 -8.91 18.23
CA GLY A 141 -25.76 -9.05 19.68
C GLY A 141 -25.32 -10.39 20.28
N THR A 142 -24.93 -11.36 19.45
CA THR A 142 -24.61 -12.72 19.90
C THR A 142 -23.30 -13.26 19.33
N PHE A 143 -22.68 -14.22 20.01
CA PHE A 143 -21.46 -14.91 19.60
C PHE A 143 -21.63 -16.44 19.65
N VAL A 144 -20.77 -17.16 18.94
CA VAL A 144 -20.79 -18.62 18.86
C VAL A 144 -20.23 -19.22 20.15
N THR A 145 -21.05 -19.99 20.87
CA THR A 145 -20.59 -20.78 22.01
C THR A 145 -20.23 -22.20 21.63
N ARG A 146 -20.92 -22.77 20.64
CA ARG A 146 -20.63 -24.09 20.09
C ARG A 146 -20.90 -24.09 18.60
N ASP A 147 -19.97 -24.66 17.85
CA ASP A 147 -20.09 -24.83 16.41
C ASP A 147 -21.27 -25.77 16.08
N CYS A 148 -21.79 -25.65 14.86
CA CYS A 148 -22.84 -26.55 14.39
C CYS A 148 -22.29 -27.97 14.19
N THR A 149 -23.20 -28.94 14.11
CA THR A 149 -22.91 -30.31 13.68
C THR A 149 -23.88 -30.68 12.56
N ASP A 150 -23.73 -31.84 11.94
CA ASP A 150 -24.63 -32.30 10.87
C ASP A 150 -26.12 -32.32 11.26
N LEU A 151 -26.42 -32.40 12.56
CA LEU A 151 -27.79 -32.49 13.09
C LEU A 151 -28.22 -31.27 13.92
N LEU A 152 -27.27 -30.45 14.39
CA LEU A 152 -27.55 -29.33 15.29
C LEU A 152 -27.03 -28.02 14.71
N ARG A 153 -27.85 -26.97 14.77
CA ARG A 153 -27.43 -25.61 14.37
C ARG A 153 -26.40 -25.03 15.34
N THR A 154 -25.71 -23.99 14.89
CA THR A 154 -24.78 -23.20 15.71
C THR A 154 -25.45 -22.72 17.00
N GLN A 155 -24.78 -22.92 18.13
CA GLN A 155 -25.25 -22.43 19.42
C GLN A 155 -24.73 -21.01 19.65
N CYS A 156 -25.63 -20.09 19.94
CA CYS A 156 -25.33 -18.67 20.13
C CYS A 156 -25.67 -18.21 21.55
N SER A 157 -24.88 -17.28 22.09
CA SER A 157 -25.19 -16.59 23.36
C SER A 157 -25.03 -15.09 23.22
N ASN A 158 -25.71 -14.32 24.09
CA ASN A 158 -25.64 -12.85 24.08
C ASN A 158 -24.25 -12.36 24.48
N CYS A 159 -23.83 -11.24 23.89
CA CYS A 159 -22.62 -10.52 24.33
C CYS A 159 -22.77 -10.03 25.77
N ASP A 160 -21.66 -10.09 26.51
CA ASP A 160 -21.58 -9.57 27.88
C ASP A 160 -21.59 -8.03 27.91
N PRO A 161 -22.01 -7.40 29.02
CA PRO A 161 -21.93 -5.95 29.19
C PRO A 161 -20.50 -5.43 28.94
N GLY A 162 -20.38 -4.37 28.13
CA GLY A 162 -19.08 -3.84 27.71
C GLY A 162 -18.52 -4.50 26.44
N THR A 163 -19.27 -5.40 25.81
CA THR A 163 -18.95 -5.97 24.49
C THR A 163 -20.13 -5.87 23.51
N PHE A 164 -19.83 -5.93 22.21
CA PHE A 164 -20.85 -5.85 21.16
C PHE A 164 -20.51 -6.72 19.94
N MET A 165 -21.55 -7.00 19.15
CA MET A 165 -21.46 -7.64 17.83
C MET A 165 -22.46 -6.96 16.90
N ASN A 166 -21.97 -6.19 15.93
CA ASN A 166 -22.81 -5.31 15.09
C ASN A 166 -23.31 -5.96 13.79
N ARG A 167 -22.91 -7.20 13.52
CA ARG A 167 -23.31 -7.96 12.33
C ARG A 167 -23.40 -9.44 12.68
N PRO A 168 -24.17 -10.22 11.90
CA PRO A 168 -24.11 -11.66 12.01
C PRO A 168 -22.69 -12.17 11.80
N SER A 169 -22.20 -13.03 12.69
CA SER A 169 -20.83 -13.54 12.61
C SER A 169 -20.70 -14.97 13.14
N GLY A 170 -19.62 -15.63 12.72
CA GLY A 170 -19.15 -16.90 13.29
C GLY A 170 -18.15 -16.73 14.43
N MET A 171 -18.03 -15.54 15.01
CA MET A 171 -17.00 -15.27 16.01
C MET A 171 -17.37 -15.90 17.35
N LYS A 172 -16.37 -16.50 18.01
CA LYS A 172 -16.50 -17.09 19.35
C LYS A 172 -16.36 -16.06 20.49
N LYS A 173 -16.14 -14.78 20.16
CA LYS A 173 -16.02 -13.66 21.12
C LYS A 173 -16.60 -12.38 20.53
N CYS A 174 -17.22 -11.55 21.37
CA CYS A 174 -17.69 -10.22 21.00
C CYS A 174 -16.56 -9.18 20.98
N PHE A 175 -16.75 -8.09 20.25
CA PHE A 175 -15.84 -6.95 20.24
C PHE A 175 -15.96 -6.15 21.53
N LEU A 176 -14.86 -5.63 22.05
CA LEU A 176 -14.91 -4.71 23.19
C LEU A 176 -15.47 -3.36 22.73
N CYS A 177 -16.31 -2.75 23.56
CA CYS A 177 -16.78 -1.39 23.32
C CYS A 177 -15.62 -0.38 23.37
N THR A 178 -15.63 0.58 22.45
CA THR A 178 -14.67 1.68 22.40
C THR A 178 -14.84 2.56 23.65
N PRO A 179 -13.76 2.82 24.41
CA PRO A 179 -13.80 3.74 25.54
C PRO A 179 -13.72 5.19 25.06
N CYS A 180 -14.59 6.05 25.57
CA CYS A 180 -14.51 7.50 25.36
C CYS A 180 -13.75 8.13 26.52
N ASP A 181 -12.44 8.35 26.34
CA ASP A 181 -11.56 8.90 27.38
C ASP A 181 -11.78 10.42 27.57
N PRO A 182 -12.27 10.86 28.75
CA PRO A 182 -12.42 12.28 29.06
C PRO A 182 -11.11 13.06 29.03
N GLY A 183 -9.98 12.42 29.38
CA GLY A 183 -8.65 13.05 29.35
C GLY A 183 -8.19 13.39 27.94
N ARG A 184 -8.79 12.77 26.93
CA ARG A 184 -8.54 13.04 25.50
C ARG A 184 -9.59 13.95 24.88
N GLY A 185 -10.44 14.59 25.69
CA GLY A 185 -11.50 15.49 25.20
C GLY A 185 -12.66 14.75 24.55
N LEU A 186 -12.88 13.48 24.87
CA LEU A 186 -14.00 12.68 24.38
C LEU A 186 -15.05 12.47 25.48
N PHE A 187 -16.30 12.28 25.10
CA PHE A 187 -17.36 11.88 26.02
C PHE A 187 -18.28 10.85 25.37
N VAL A 188 -19.00 10.07 26.17
CA VAL A 188 -19.96 9.09 25.64
C VAL A 188 -21.19 9.83 25.12
N ARG A 189 -21.29 9.99 23.79
CA ARG A 189 -22.46 10.58 23.13
C ARG A 189 -23.58 9.56 22.96
N ARG A 190 -23.22 8.31 22.68
CA ARG A 190 -24.15 7.17 22.67
C ARG A 190 -23.50 5.98 23.40
N PRO A 191 -24.17 5.38 24.39
CA PRO A 191 -23.62 4.27 25.13
C PRO A 191 -23.52 3.01 24.25
N CYS A 192 -22.63 2.10 24.64
CA CYS A 192 -22.53 0.79 24.02
C CYS A 192 -23.77 -0.07 24.31
N SER A 193 -24.08 -0.98 23.40
CA SER A 193 -25.06 -2.05 23.59
C SER A 193 -24.50 -3.36 23.03
N THR A 194 -25.16 -4.50 23.30
CA THR A 194 -24.73 -5.79 22.76
C THR A 194 -24.65 -5.79 21.23
N MET A 195 -25.40 -4.93 20.54
CA MET A 195 -25.43 -4.85 19.08
C MET A 195 -24.61 -3.70 18.49
N ARG A 196 -24.17 -2.73 19.30
CA ARG A 196 -23.58 -1.49 18.79
C ARG A 196 -22.48 -0.98 19.69
N ASP A 197 -21.40 -0.51 19.06
CA ASP A 197 -20.32 0.15 19.76
C ASP A 197 -20.74 1.48 20.41
N THR A 198 -19.95 1.91 21.40
CA THR A 198 -19.98 3.26 21.94
C THR A 198 -19.68 4.28 20.85
N VAL A 199 -20.44 5.38 20.81
CA VAL A 199 -20.11 6.51 19.94
C VAL A 199 -19.62 7.67 20.78
N CYS A 200 -18.37 8.05 20.56
CA CYS A 200 -17.76 9.16 21.28
C CYS A 200 -18.10 10.50 20.63
N GLY A 201 -18.49 11.47 21.45
CA GLY A 201 -18.58 12.89 21.10
C GLY A 201 -17.30 13.63 21.51
N VAL A 202 -17.21 14.90 21.10
CA VAL A 202 -16.09 15.79 21.39
C VAL A 202 -16.50 16.79 22.46
N GLN A 203 -15.73 16.90 23.53
CA GLN A 203 -15.98 17.85 24.61
C GLN A 203 -15.77 19.30 24.17
N ASP A 204 -16.31 20.23 24.94
CA ASP A 204 -16.09 21.67 24.73
C ASP A 204 -14.59 22.01 24.75
N ARG A 205 -14.19 22.96 23.90
CA ARG A 205 -12.79 23.36 23.66
C ARG A 205 -11.94 22.32 22.93
N PHE A 206 -12.54 21.27 22.38
CA PHE A 206 -11.86 20.30 21.52
C PHE A 206 -12.52 20.24 20.15
N PHE A 207 -11.77 19.78 19.14
CA PHE A 207 -12.28 19.41 17.84
C PHE A 207 -11.89 17.97 17.49
N CYS A 208 -12.68 17.32 16.63
CA CYS A 208 -12.34 15.99 16.15
C CYS A 208 -11.23 16.07 15.11
N LYS A 209 -10.11 15.39 15.38
CA LYS A 209 -9.01 15.23 14.43
C LYS A 209 -9.23 14.03 13.52
N THR A 210 -9.79 12.95 14.06
CA THR A 210 -10.04 11.71 13.32
C THR A 210 -11.42 11.19 13.62
N GLU A 211 -12.28 11.23 12.61
CA GLU A 211 -13.62 10.66 12.65
C GLU A 211 -13.55 9.13 12.77
N ALA A 212 -14.42 8.56 13.59
CA ALA A 212 -14.58 7.12 13.72
C ALA A 212 -15.60 6.61 12.69
N GLU A 213 -15.44 5.35 12.24
CA GLU A 213 -16.37 4.72 11.28
C GLU A 213 -17.82 4.69 11.77
N ASN A 214 -18.03 4.69 13.09
CA ASN A 214 -19.35 4.68 13.72
C ASN A 214 -20.00 6.09 13.82
N GLY A 215 -19.41 7.10 13.17
CA GLY A 215 -19.88 8.49 13.14
C GLY A 215 -19.60 9.27 14.43
N GLY A 216 -18.76 8.73 15.31
CA GLY A 216 -18.20 9.42 16.47
C GLY A 216 -16.81 9.98 16.20
N CYS A 217 -16.13 10.46 17.24
CA CYS A 217 -14.74 10.89 17.16
C CYS A 217 -13.80 9.89 17.82
N SER A 218 -12.76 9.44 17.12
CA SER A 218 -11.75 8.51 17.65
C SER A 218 -10.57 9.22 18.33
N GLN A 219 -10.27 10.44 17.87
CA GLN A 219 -9.22 11.27 18.43
C GLN A 219 -9.65 12.75 18.39
N ALA A 220 -9.79 13.34 19.57
CA ALA A 220 -10.02 14.77 19.72
C ALA A 220 -8.73 15.48 20.13
N GLU A 221 -8.63 16.75 19.73
CA GLU A 221 -7.52 17.64 20.04
C GLU A 221 -8.08 18.97 20.54
N ARG A 222 -7.36 19.61 21.48
CA ARG A 222 -7.81 20.88 22.04
C ARG A 222 -7.73 21.96 20.97
N HIS A 223 -8.69 22.87 20.96
CA HIS A 223 -8.67 24.03 20.09
C HIS A 223 -7.39 24.84 20.27
N SER A 224 -6.75 25.18 19.16
CA SER A 224 -5.62 26.10 19.11
C SER A 224 -6.02 27.48 19.62
N ARG A 225 -5.06 28.14 20.26
CA ARG A 225 -5.15 29.54 20.61
C ARG A 225 -4.25 30.31 19.66
N CYS A 226 -4.81 31.33 19.02
CA CYS A 226 -4.00 32.19 18.16
C CYS A 226 -2.93 32.89 19.00
N VAL A 227 -1.72 32.94 18.46
CA VAL A 227 -0.58 33.54 19.13
C VAL A 227 -0.59 35.06 18.97
N GLN A 228 0.25 35.74 19.75
CA GLN A 228 0.54 37.16 19.55
C GLN A 228 0.89 37.45 18.07
N GLY A 229 0.36 38.54 17.54
CA GLY A 229 0.46 38.91 16.12
C GLY A 229 -0.45 38.18 15.16
N GLN A 230 -1.37 37.36 15.69
CA GLN A 230 -2.48 36.81 14.95
C GLN A 230 -3.83 37.27 15.55
N ARG A 231 -4.89 37.14 14.77
CA ARG A 231 -6.27 37.28 15.23
C ARG A 231 -7.04 35.99 15.00
N THR A 232 -8.07 35.80 15.81
CA THR A 232 -9.02 34.71 15.63
C THR A 232 -10.04 35.12 14.56
N THR A 233 -10.08 34.41 13.44
CA THR A 233 -11.03 34.69 12.35
C THR A 233 -12.28 33.81 12.42
N ALA A 234 -12.12 32.59 12.94
CA ALA A 234 -13.24 31.69 13.23
C ALA A 234 -12.97 30.93 14.53
N ALA A 235 -13.97 30.89 15.42
CA ALA A 235 -13.91 30.09 16.62
C ALA A 235 -13.93 28.59 16.28
N GLY A 236 -13.17 27.79 17.06
CA GLY A 236 -13.18 26.34 16.93
C GLY A 236 -14.57 25.74 17.14
N THR A 237 -14.85 24.66 16.42
CA THR A 237 -16.09 23.86 16.52
C THR A 237 -15.74 22.43 16.90
N SER A 238 -16.74 21.57 17.13
CA SER A 238 -16.48 20.15 17.40
C SER A 238 -15.80 19.40 16.25
N ARG A 239 -15.73 19.99 15.04
CA ARG A 239 -15.16 19.36 13.82
C ARG A 239 -13.98 20.11 13.22
N ALA A 240 -13.75 21.35 13.63
CA ALA A 240 -12.71 22.19 13.07
C ALA A 240 -12.03 22.99 14.18
N ASP A 241 -10.73 23.16 14.04
CA ASP A 241 -9.95 23.96 14.97
C ASP A 241 -10.24 25.47 14.82
N THR A 242 -9.80 26.26 15.79
CA THR A 242 -9.76 27.72 15.72
C THR A 242 -8.92 28.15 14.52
N GLN A 243 -9.45 29.07 13.71
CA GLN A 243 -8.70 29.65 12.60
C GLN A 243 -8.02 30.94 13.05
N CYS A 244 -6.72 31.02 12.74
CA CYS A 244 -5.86 32.13 13.08
C CYS A 244 -5.29 32.76 11.82
N GLU A 245 -5.27 34.09 11.77
CA GLU A 245 -4.73 34.87 10.67
C GLU A 245 -3.72 35.88 11.19
N ALA A 246 -2.61 36.10 10.49
CA ALA A 246 -1.65 37.14 10.85
C ALA A 246 -2.28 38.54 10.76
N CYS A 247 -1.89 39.43 11.66
CA CYS A 247 -2.28 40.83 11.57
C CYS A 247 -1.70 41.49 10.30
N ALA A 248 -2.48 42.39 9.70
CA ALA A 248 -2.03 43.16 8.54
C ALA A 248 -0.91 44.12 8.95
N ALA A 249 -0.04 44.49 7.99
CA ALA A 249 0.98 45.50 8.22
C ALA A 249 0.33 46.80 8.74
N GLY A 250 0.89 47.38 9.80
CA GLY A 250 0.26 48.51 10.49
C GLY A 250 -0.69 48.13 11.62
N SER A 251 -0.78 46.85 11.99
CA SER A 251 -1.59 46.38 13.13
C SER A 251 -0.86 45.31 13.96
N PHE A 252 -1.27 45.17 15.21
CA PHE A 252 -0.69 44.24 16.18
C PHE A 252 -1.77 43.52 16.99
N SER A 253 -1.43 42.40 17.60
CA SER A 253 -2.31 41.66 18.53
C SER A 253 -1.47 41.08 19.66
N THR A 254 -1.90 41.29 20.91
CA THR A 254 -1.18 40.78 22.10
C THR A 254 -1.81 39.51 22.67
N ASP A 255 -3.11 39.33 22.45
CA ASP A 255 -3.93 38.25 23.02
C ASP A 255 -4.37 37.20 22.00
N GLY A 256 -4.10 37.42 20.71
CA GLY A 256 -4.50 36.52 19.64
C GLY A 256 -5.98 36.67 19.22
N LEU A 257 -6.71 37.64 19.79
CA LEU A 257 -8.15 37.78 19.55
C LEU A 257 -8.41 38.69 18.37
N ASN A 258 -7.96 39.94 18.45
CA ASN A 258 -8.20 40.97 17.43
C ASN A 258 -6.92 41.75 17.12
N CYS A 259 -6.79 42.19 15.86
CA CYS A 259 -5.71 43.08 15.47
C CYS A 259 -6.12 44.53 15.72
N THR A 260 -5.29 45.27 16.44
CA THR A 260 -5.40 46.70 16.70
C THR A 260 -4.42 47.46 15.82
N LEU A 261 -4.84 48.57 15.21
CA LEU A 261 -3.95 49.41 14.41
C LEU A 261 -2.84 50.02 15.27
N TRP A 262 -1.69 50.26 14.67
CA TRP A 262 -0.57 50.95 15.33
C TRP A 262 -0.92 52.38 15.68
N THR A 263 -0.47 52.83 16.84
CA THR A 263 -0.57 54.21 17.28
C THR A 263 0.24 55.14 16.37
N GLN A 264 -0.37 56.24 15.94
CA GLN A 264 0.32 57.32 15.24
C GLN A 264 0.88 58.31 16.26
N CYS A 265 2.19 58.58 16.22
CA CYS A 265 2.80 59.53 17.15
C CYS A 265 2.30 60.95 16.87
N PRO A 266 1.82 61.69 17.88
CA PRO A 266 1.40 63.08 17.74
C PRO A 266 2.59 64.01 17.45
N GLU A 267 2.30 65.22 16.97
CA GLU A 267 3.33 66.22 16.65
C GLU A 267 4.29 66.46 17.84
N GLY A 268 5.59 66.45 17.56
CA GLY A 268 6.64 66.63 18.57
C GLY A 268 7.18 65.34 19.19
N GLN A 269 6.61 64.17 18.88
CA GLN A 269 7.15 62.87 19.24
C GLN A 269 7.75 62.15 18.04
N ILE A 270 8.86 61.46 18.26
CA ILE A 270 9.49 60.57 17.28
C ILE A 270 9.17 59.11 17.62
N LYS A 271 9.05 58.28 16.60
CA LYS A 271 8.99 56.82 16.77
C LYS A 271 10.35 56.34 17.26
N VAL A 272 10.42 55.86 18.51
CA VAL A 272 11.64 55.29 19.09
C VAL A 272 11.70 53.79 18.89
N LYS A 273 10.54 53.14 18.81
CA LYS A 273 10.42 51.73 18.44
C LYS A 273 9.34 51.59 17.38
N GLU A 274 9.68 50.95 16.27
CA GLU A 274 8.71 50.57 15.26
C GLU A 274 7.70 49.57 15.82
N GLY A 275 6.47 49.66 15.31
CA GLY A 275 5.44 48.68 15.59
C GLY A 275 5.83 47.31 15.02
N SER A 276 5.36 46.26 15.66
CA SER A 276 5.47 44.89 15.16
C SER A 276 4.09 44.26 15.09
N LEU A 277 4.02 43.02 14.60
CA LEU A 277 2.77 42.25 14.68
C LEU A 277 2.38 41.97 16.14
N THR A 278 3.33 41.97 17.08
CA THR A 278 3.10 41.60 18.49
C THR A 278 3.06 42.78 19.44
N GLY A 279 3.33 44.00 18.98
CA GLY A 279 3.40 45.17 19.84
C GLY A 279 3.26 46.48 19.07
N ASP A 280 2.78 47.50 19.77
CA ASP A 280 2.53 48.82 19.21
C ASP A 280 3.81 49.65 19.01
N VAL A 281 3.68 50.71 18.21
CA VAL A 281 4.68 51.78 18.06
C VAL A 281 4.88 52.49 19.40
N VAL A 282 6.15 52.70 19.77
CA VAL A 282 6.51 53.48 20.97
C VAL A 282 6.98 54.86 20.54
N CYS A 283 6.26 55.88 21.00
CA CYS A 283 6.57 57.28 20.74
C CYS A 283 7.33 57.89 21.94
N SER A 284 8.30 58.76 21.67
CA SER A 284 9.00 59.55 22.69
C SER A 284 9.29 60.95 22.15
N SER A 285 9.44 61.92 23.05
CA SER A 285 10.04 63.20 22.72
C SER A 285 11.48 63.01 22.22
N ALA A 286 11.88 63.75 21.17
CA ALA A 286 13.21 63.63 20.57
C ALA A 286 14.34 63.98 21.56
N HIS A 287 15.08 62.97 22.02
CA HIS A 287 16.33 63.15 22.75
C HIS A 287 17.43 62.27 22.11
N ARG A 288 18.58 62.87 21.76
CA ARG A 288 19.69 62.20 21.06
C ARG A 288 20.36 61.15 21.97
N SER A 289 20.34 59.88 21.58
CA SER A 289 21.28 58.87 22.08
C SER A 289 21.50 57.73 21.07
N ARG A 290 22.76 57.27 20.99
CA ARG A 290 23.39 56.39 19.97
C ARG A 290 22.83 54.96 19.95
N PRO A 291 22.85 54.26 18.79
CA PRO A 291 22.41 52.86 18.69
C PRO A 291 23.54 51.87 19.04
N GLY A 292 23.18 50.83 19.80
CA GLY A 292 23.99 49.63 20.06
C GLY A 292 23.48 48.44 19.23
N ILE A 293 24.43 47.61 18.79
CA ILE A 293 24.34 46.62 17.72
C ILE A 293 23.55 45.35 18.10
N ALA A 294 22.82 44.81 17.11
CA ALA A 294 22.13 43.53 17.12
C ALA A 294 23.11 42.34 17.10
N GLY A 295 22.88 41.35 17.96
CA GLY A 295 23.62 40.07 18.03
C GLY A 295 22.71 38.89 17.73
N ALA A 296 23.16 38.04 16.80
CA ALA A 296 22.44 36.95 16.16
C ALA A 296 22.21 35.71 17.04
N PHE A 297 21.02 35.12 16.97
CA PHE A 297 20.75 33.72 17.34
C PHE A 297 19.67 33.12 16.43
N THR A 298 20.04 32.76 15.20
CA THR A 298 19.15 32.01 14.28
C THR A 298 19.92 30.94 13.53
N VAL A 299 20.51 29.95 14.24
CA VAL A 299 21.06 28.75 13.55
C VAL A 299 20.78 27.41 14.29
N PHE A 300 20.18 27.38 15.47
CA PHE A 300 19.98 26.10 16.19
C PHE A 300 18.60 25.44 15.98
N GLY A 301 17.66 26.10 15.30
CA GLY A 301 16.27 25.64 15.15
C GLY A 301 15.94 24.77 13.93
N LEU A 302 16.88 24.57 13.00
CA LEU A 302 16.61 23.87 11.73
C LEU A 302 17.23 22.47 11.62
N MET A 303 17.80 21.91 12.69
CA MET A 303 18.37 20.55 12.72
C MET A 303 17.50 19.52 13.45
N VAL A 304 16.26 19.85 13.81
CA VAL A 304 15.37 18.93 14.58
C VAL A 304 14.15 18.45 13.79
N ILE A 305 13.89 18.95 12.57
CA ILE A 305 12.71 18.55 11.75
C ILE A 305 13.13 17.63 10.58
N GLY A 306 13.92 16.59 10.87
CA GLY A 306 14.46 15.73 9.82
C GLY A 306 14.63 14.24 10.17
N VAL A 307 13.93 13.71 11.17
CA VAL A 307 14.18 12.32 11.65
C VAL A 307 12.94 11.42 11.73
N LEU A 308 11.78 11.81 11.21
CA LEU A 308 10.56 10.98 11.33
C LEU A 308 9.89 10.62 10.00
N ILE A 309 10.65 10.00 9.08
CA ILE A 309 10.06 9.12 8.05
C ILE A 309 10.86 7.81 8.03
N LYS A 310 10.51 6.86 8.91
CA LYS A 310 11.00 5.47 8.82
C LYS A 310 10.17 4.74 7.75
N GLY A 311 10.60 4.82 6.50
CA GLY A 311 10.15 3.91 5.43
C GLY A 311 10.77 2.51 5.58
N ARG A 312 10.04 1.47 5.17
CA ARG A 312 10.43 0.05 5.32
C ARG A 312 11.46 -0.45 4.28
N GLY A 313 12.36 0.42 3.83
CA GLY A 313 13.57 0.05 3.07
C GLY A 313 13.37 -0.49 1.65
N LEU A 314 12.14 -0.56 1.15
CA LEU A 314 11.79 -1.03 -0.19
C LEU A 314 11.13 0.08 -1.00
N PHE A 315 11.42 0.13 -2.30
CA PHE A 315 10.76 1.04 -3.24
C PHE A 315 10.36 0.29 -4.50
N VAL A 316 9.37 0.79 -5.24
CA VAL A 316 8.99 0.23 -6.54
C VAL A 316 10.09 0.59 -7.54
N SER A 317 10.94 -0.38 -7.90
CA SER A 317 11.99 -0.17 -8.91
C SER A 317 11.44 -0.32 -10.32
N ARG A 318 10.48 -1.23 -10.51
CA ARG A 318 9.73 -1.36 -11.75
C ARG A 318 8.24 -1.57 -11.44
N PRO A 319 7.35 -0.71 -11.95
CA PRO A 319 5.91 -0.82 -11.68
C PRO A 319 5.30 -2.04 -12.37
N CYS A 320 4.18 -2.52 -11.84
CA CYS A 320 3.41 -3.60 -12.46
C CYS A 320 2.81 -3.17 -13.81
N SER A 321 2.68 -4.13 -14.72
CA SER A 321 1.88 -4.01 -15.93
C SER A 321 1.04 -5.27 -16.13
N THR A 322 0.11 -5.27 -17.07
CA THR A 322 -0.72 -6.44 -17.37
C THR A 322 0.09 -7.66 -17.82
N ILE A 323 1.34 -7.47 -18.24
CA ILE A 323 2.22 -8.53 -18.75
C ILE A 323 3.36 -8.89 -17.80
N ARG A 324 3.63 -8.12 -16.73
CA ARG A 324 4.79 -8.35 -15.86
C ARG A 324 4.52 -7.84 -14.45
N ASP A 325 5.00 -8.58 -13.46
CA ASP A 325 4.91 -8.24 -12.03
C ASP A 325 5.70 -6.98 -11.64
N THR A 326 5.35 -6.40 -10.49
CA THR A 326 6.11 -5.36 -9.79
C THR A 326 7.46 -5.90 -9.34
N VAL A 327 8.55 -5.15 -9.60
CA VAL A 327 9.86 -5.43 -9.00
C VAL A 327 10.11 -4.39 -7.91
N CYS A 328 10.39 -4.87 -6.70
CA CYS A 328 10.77 -4.01 -5.58
C CYS A 328 12.31 -3.91 -5.53
N GLY A 329 12.83 -2.70 -5.44
CA GLY A 329 14.23 -2.38 -5.19
C GLY A 329 14.49 -2.08 -3.72
N VAL A 330 15.75 -2.09 -3.34
CA VAL A 330 16.21 -1.79 -1.97
C VAL A 330 16.61 -0.33 -1.86
N GLN A 331 16.05 0.40 -0.91
CA GLN A 331 16.34 1.81 -0.66
C GLN A 331 17.76 2.00 -0.11
N ASP A 332 18.36 3.17 -0.35
CA ASP A 332 19.68 3.51 0.18
C ASP A 332 19.76 3.35 1.70
N GLY A 333 20.83 2.68 2.17
CA GLY A 333 21.04 2.34 3.58
C GLY A 333 20.35 1.05 4.04
N PHE A 334 19.83 0.24 3.11
CA PHE A 334 19.27 -1.09 3.36
C PHE A 334 19.92 -2.13 2.44
N PHE A 335 19.87 -3.40 2.83
CA PHE A 335 20.25 -4.56 2.01
C PHE A 335 19.08 -5.53 1.89
N CYS A 336 19.06 -6.32 0.82
CA CYS A 336 18.05 -7.34 0.63
C CYS A 336 18.32 -8.55 1.53
N LYS A 337 17.34 -8.90 2.37
CA LYS A 337 17.38 -10.11 3.19
C LYS A 337 16.84 -11.32 2.44
N THR A 338 15.74 -11.12 1.69
CA THR A 338 15.04 -12.19 0.98
C THR A 338 14.81 -11.78 -0.46
N GLU A 339 15.48 -12.47 -1.39
CA GLU A 339 15.29 -12.28 -2.81
C GLU A 339 13.91 -12.76 -3.25
N ALA A 340 13.28 -12.00 -4.14
CA ALA A 340 11.99 -12.31 -4.71
C ALA A 340 12.21 -13.07 -6.02
N GLU A 341 11.37 -14.07 -6.33
CA GLU A 341 11.52 -14.93 -7.53
C GLU A 341 11.60 -14.17 -8.86
N ASN A 342 11.09 -12.93 -8.92
CA ASN A 342 11.11 -12.07 -10.09
C ASN A 342 12.38 -11.18 -10.18
N GLY A 343 13.41 -11.48 -9.38
CA GLY A 343 14.69 -10.77 -9.36
C GLY A 343 14.69 -9.47 -8.55
N GLY A 344 13.62 -9.19 -7.79
CA GLY A 344 13.52 -8.06 -6.86
C GLY A 344 13.84 -8.44 -5.42
N CYS A 345 13.60 -7.52 -4.48
CA CYS A 345 13.72 -7.78 -3.05
C CYS A 345 12.35 -7.86 -2.38
N SER A 346 12.05 -8.95 -1.66
CA SER A 346 10.77 -9.13 -0.94
C SER A 346 10.83 -8.62 0.51
N GLN A 347 12.03 -8.55 1.08
CA GLN A 347 12.26 -8.04 2.43
C GLN A 347 13.62 -7.35 2.50
N ALA A 348 13.63 -6.07 2.84
CA ALA A 348 14.85 -5.30 3.07
C ALA A 348 15.09 -5.06 4.56
N GLU A 349 16.36 -5.02 4.95
CA GLU A 349 16.82 -4.74 6.31
C GLU A 349 17.84 -3.60 6.28
N ARG A 350 17.85 -2.76 7.32
CA ARG A 350 18.76 -1.60 7.36
C ARG A 350 20.20 -2.10 7.53
N HIS A 351 21.16 -1.45 6.88
CA HIS A 351 22.56 -1.76 7.10
C HIS A 351 22.93 -1.62 8.59
N SER A 352 23.67 -2.60 9.09
CA SER A 352 24.29 -2.59 10.40
C SER A 352 25.29 -1.44 10.50
N ARG A 353 25.40 -0.88 11.71
CA ARG A 353 26.44 0.08 12.08
C ARG A 353 27.45 -0.63 12.95
N CYS A 354 28.72 -0.50 12.62
CA CYS A 354 29.80 -1.03 13.46
C CYS A 354 29.77 -0.32 14.81
N VAL A 355 29.89 -1.12 15.88
CA VAL A 355 29.87 -0.59 17.25
C VAL A 355 31.23 0.03 17.60
N GLN A 356 31.27 0.78 18.72
CA GLN A 356 32.53 1.34 19.21
C GLN A 356 33.59 0.25 19.42
N GLY A 357 34.82 0.53 19.02
CA GLY A 357 35.92 -0.45 19.01
C GLY A 357 35.98 -1.35 17.76
N GLN A 358 35.06 -1.19 16.81
CA GLN A 358 35.12 -1.85 15.50
C GLN A 358 35.33 -0.82 14.38
N ARG A 359 35.80 -1.27 13.22
CA ARG A 359 35.90 -0.48 11.98
C ARG A 359 35.09 -1.12 10.88
N THR A 360 34.67 -0.30 9.92
CA THR A 360 34.03 -0.78 8.69
C THR A 360 35.12 -1.30 7.75
N THR A 361 35.07 -2.58 7.40
CA THR A 361 36.00 -3.19 6.44
C THR A 361 35.42 -3.23 5.03
N ALA A 362 34.10 -3.33 4.91
CA ALA A 362 33.39 -3.19 3.65
C ALA A 362 32.04 -2.48 3.90
N PRO A 363 31.73 -1.42 3.13
CA PRO A 363 30.43 -0.75 3.24
C PRO A 363 29.30 -1.68 2.79
N GLY A 364 28.13 -1.55 3.42
CA GLY A 364 26.92 -2.27 3.00
C GLY A 364 26.55 -1.99 1.54
N THR A 365 26.03 -3.01 0.87
CA THR A 365 25.53 -2.94 -0.52
C THR A 365 24.04 -3.28 -0.55
N SER A 366 23.42 -3.22 -1.73
CA SER A 366 22.01 -3.64 -1.88
C SER A 366 21.78 -5.14 -1.62
N ARG A 367 22.84 -5.96 -1.56
CA ARG A 367 22.76 -7.42 -1.38
C ARG A 367 23.46 -7.95 -0.13
N ALA A 368 24.29 -7.14 0.50
CA ALA A 368 25.08 -7.54 1.65
C ALA A 368 25.12 -6.42 2.67
N ASP A 369 25.10 -6.80 3.94
CA ASP A 369 25.21 -5.87 5.05
C ASP A 369 26.63 -5.28 5.18
N THR A 370 26.78 -4.21 5.94
CA THR A 370 28.07 -3.61 6.33
C THR A 370 28.91 -4.63 7.10
N GLN A 371 30.17 -4.81 6.68
CA GLN A 371 31.11 -5.68 7.39
C GLN A 371 31.91 -4.90 8.43
N CYS A 372 31.98 -5.44 9.63
CA CYS A 372 32.67 -4.85 10.77
C CYS A 372 33.78 -5.76 11.28
N GLU A 373 34.92 -5.17 11.64
CA GLU A 373 36.06 -5.87 12.25
C GLU A 373 36.51 -5.14 13.52
N ALA A 374 36.94 -5.89 14.54
CA ALA A 374 37.48 -5.28 15.76
C ALA A 374 38.81 -4.55 15.48
N CYS A 375 39.02 -3.42 16.15
CA CYS A 375 40.29 -2.73 16.11
C CYS A 375 41.40 -3.58 16.74
N ALA A 376 42.59 -3.57 16.12
CA ALA A 376 43.75 -4.26 16.64
C ALA A 376 44.17 -3.70 18.01
N ALA A 377 44.78 -4.55 18.85
CA ALA A 377 45.35 -4.13 20.12
C ALA A 377 46.28 -2.93 19.91
N GLY A 378 46.04 -1.85 20.66
CA GLY A 378 46.77 -0.60 20.44
C GLY A 378 46.03 0.44 19.58
N SER A 379 44.79 0.19 19.17
CA SER A 379 43.96 1.15 18.41
C SER A 379 42.51 1.21 18.89
N PHE A 380 41.79 2.29 18.57
CA PHE A 380 40.39 2.52 18.93
C PHE A 380 39.58 3.16 17.79
N SER A 381 38.27 2.95 17.79
CA SER A 381 37.32 3.62 16.89
C SER A 381 36.10 4.07 17.69
N THR A 382 35.74 5.35 17.60
CA THR A 382 34.56 5.93 18.27
C THR A 382 33.35 6.05 17.34
N ASP A 383 33.58 6.05 16.04
CA ASP A 383 32.57 6.26 14.99
C ASP A 383 32.24 5.00 14.19
N GLY A 384 32.97 3.90 14.42
CA GLY A 384 32.78 2.63 13.70
C GLY A 384 33.35 2.63 12.28
N LEU A 385 34.03 3.70 11.86
CA LEU A 385 34.52 3.87 10.48
C LEU A 385 35.97 3.40 10.36
N ASN A 386 36.89 3.98 11.12
CA ASN A 386 38.32 3.67 11.07
C ASN A 386 38.92 3.47 12.47
N CYS A 387 39.95 2.63 12.56
CA CYS A 387 40.75 2.48 13.78
C CYS A 387 41.90 3.49 13.80
N THR A 388 42.06 4.15 14.93
CA THR A 388 43.13 5.12 15.21
C THR A 388 44.06 4.55 16.28
N LEU A 389 45.37 4.63 16.08
CA LEU A 389 46.34 4.16 17.08
C LEU A 389 46.26 5.02 18.33
N TRP A 390 46.44 4.42 19.51
CA TRP A 390 46.62 5.21 20.73
C TRP A 390 47.85 6.09 20.57
N THR A 391 47.70 7.38 20.84
CA THR A 391 48.84 8.25 21.08
C THR A 391 49.45 7.85 22.41
N GLN A 392 50.74 7.46 22.42
CA GLN A 392 51.44 7.26 23.67
C GLN A 392 51.58 8.63 24.35
N CYS A 393 51.01 8.76 25.55
CA CYS A 393 51.25 9.93 26.38
C CYS A 393 52.74 9.93 26.76
N PRO A 394 53.47 11.06 26.61
CA PRO A 394 54.76 11.23 27.25
C PRO A 394 54.64 10.96 28.75
N GLU A 395 55.70 10.43 29.36
CA GLU A 395 55.73 10.13 30.80
C GLU A 395 55.21 11.33 31.61
N GLY A 396 54.15 11.09 32.39
CA GLY A 396 53.57 12.10 33.29
C GLY A 396 52.18 12.63 32.97
N GLN A 397 51.51 12.18 31.89
CA GLN A 397 50.10 12.54 31.64
C GLN A 397 49.14 11.38 31.88
N ILE A 398 48.09 11.65 32.67
CA ILE A 398 47.04 10.69 33.07
C ILE A 398 45.98 10.62 31.97
N LYS A 399 45.63 9.40 31.56
CA LYS A 399 44.55 9.11 30.61
C LYS A 399 43.21 9.32 31.33
N VAL A 400 42.47 10.36 30.96
CA VAL A 400 41.09 10.60 31.46
C VAL A 400 40.13 9.68 30.69
N PRO A 401 39.19 8.99 31.37
CA PRO A 401 38.30 7.99 30.75
C PRO A 401 37.42 8.53 29.62
#